data_AF-A0A0L0H2G3-F1
#
_entry.id   AF-A0A0L0H2G3-F1
#
_cell.length_a   1.000
_cell.length_b   1.000
_cell.length_c   1.000
_cell.angle_alpha   90.00
_cell.angle_beta   90.00
_cell.angle_gamma   90.00
#
_symmetry.space_group_name_H-M   'P 1'
#
loop_
_entity.id
_entity.type
_entity.pdbx_description
1 polymer ?
#
loop_
_entity_poly.entity_id
_entity_poly.type
_entity_poly.pdbx_seq_one_letter_code
_entity_poly.pdbx_strand_id
1 'polypeptide(L)'
;MKKWISLFLLALAVTTASYRALSADAPATTTAPYLLPGAPTFDLSISQFREKFNADNPTLALNEFRSIGGSRDQLNLTRAATKINENLYASTALERGTLKIKSMQVTWLPIQGPEKKAARDKALEYMAAIIRTFTPALTKPQSLQKLQKLLTLGKGKHYYAAAEGAIRYVVADNGEKGLTFAVEPIKLALSEALESNNK
;
A
#
# COMPACT_ATOMS: atom_id res chain seq x y z
N MET A 1 83.63 -2.46 -5.40
CA MET A 1 83.34 -3.86 -5.81
C MET A 1 82.72 -4.60 -4.63
N LYS A 2 81.74 -5.48 -4.89
CA LYS A 2 81.14 -6.52 -4.01
C LYS A 2 79.72 -6.25 -3.44
N LYS A 3 78.74 -6.53 -4.31
CA LYS A 3 77.40 -7.19 -4.17
C LYS A 3 76.78 -7.30 -2.76
N TRP A 4 75.63 -6.65 -2.51
CA TRP A 4 74.23 -7.18 -2.56
C TRP A 4 73.92 -8.29 -1.54
N ILE A 5 72.97 -8.03 -0.63
CA ILE A 5 71.71 -8.78 -0.44
C ILE A 5 70.83 -7.97 0.54
N SER A 6 69.67 -7.55 0.04
CA SER A 6 68.56 -6.97 0.81
C SER A 6 67.88 -8.04 1.65
N LEU A 7 67.41 -7.69 2.86
CA LEU A 7 66.18 -8.26 3.42
C LEU A 7 65.54 -7.30 4.43
N PHE A 8 64.52 -6.59 3.97
CA PHE A 8 63.51 -5.90 4.75
C PHE A 8 62.49 -6.94 5.22
N LEU A 9 62.16 -7.03 6.51
CA LEU A 9 60.88 -7.61 6.95
C LEU A 9 60.40 -6.92 8.23
N LEU A 10 59.45 -6.01 8.02
CA LEU A 10 58.65 -5.29 9.00
C LEU A 10 57.47 -6.20 9.41
N ALA A 11 57.41 -6.66 10.65
CA ALA A 11 56.26 -7.42 11.16
C ALA A 11 55.24 -6.44 11.79
N LEU A 12 54.27 -5.99 10.99
CA LEU A 12 53.10 -5.26 11.44
C LEU A 12 52.00 -6.28 11.79
N ALA A 13 51.76 -6.51 13.08
CA ALA A 13 50.65 -7.32 13.54
C ALA A 13 49.34 -6.53 13.37
N VAL A 14 48.64 -6.75 12.25
CA VAL A 14 47.30 -6.22 12.03
C VAL A 14 46.31 -7.13 12.76
N THR A 15 45.65 -6.58 13.78
CA THR A 15 44.52 -7.21 14.45
C THR A 15 43.33 -7.28 13.49
N THR A 16 43.01 -8.47 12.99
CA THR A 16 41.76 -8.70 12.25
C THR A 16 40.62 -8.81 13.24
N ALA A 17 40.01 -7.69 13.61
CA ALA A 17 38.67 -7.69 14.18
C ALA A 17 37.72 -8.19 13.09
N SER A 18 37.28 -9.44 13.21
CA SER A 18 36.23 -9.99 12.36
C SER A 18 34.94 -9.24 12.66
N TYR A 19 34.60 -8.26 11.82
CA TYR A 19 33.26 -7.71 11.79
C TYR A 19 32.33 -8.84 11.33
N ARG A 20 31.70 -9.55 12.26
CA ARG A 20 30.46 -10.27 11.96
C ARG A 20 29.47 -9.20 11.54
N ALA A 21 29.30 -9.04 10.22
CA ALA A 21 28.14 -8.35 9.69
C ALA A 21 26.92 -9.07 10.26
N LEU A 22 26.23 -8.41 11.18
CA LEU A 22 24.86 -8.77 11.54
C LEU A 22 24.09 -8.64 10.23
N SER A 23 23.77 -9.77 9.59
CA SER A 23 22.69 -9.79 8.62
C SER A 23 21.48 -9.23 9.34
N ALA A 24 21.15 -7.98 9.04
CA ALA A 24 19.86 -7.43 9.39
C ALA A 24 18.84 -8.41 8.82
N ASP A 25 18.04 -9.01 9.70
CA ASP A 25 16.88 -9.81 9.33
C ASP A 25 16.14 -9.00 8.26
N ALA A 26 16.16 -9.47 7.02
CA ALA A 26 15.29 -8.93 6.00
C ALA A 26 13.87 -9.15 6.54
N PRO A 27 13.03 -8.10 6.70
CA PRO A 27 11.70 -8.30 7.22
C PRO A 27 11.01 -9.32 6.32
N ALA A 28 10.58 -10.44 6.91
CA ALA A 28 9.86 -11.49 6.19
C ALA A 28 8.79 -10.83 5.32
N THR A 29 8.90 -10.98 4.00
CA THR A 29 7.94 -10.44 3.04
C THR A 29 6.63 -11.18 3.22
N THR A 30 5.83 -10.76 4.18
CA THR A 30 4.47 -11.27 4.36
C THR A 30 3.69 -10.92 3.09
N THR A 31 3.29 -11.95 2.34
CA THR A 31 2.43 -11.81 1.17
C THR A 31 1.18 -11.02 1.54
N ALA A 32 0.81 -10.03 0.72
CA ALA A 32 -0.37 -9.22 0.99
C ALA A 32 -1.65 -10.09 1.01
N PRO A 33 -2.60 -9.88 1.94
CA PRO A 33 -3.75 -10.78 2.13
C PRO A 33 -4.60 -10.98 0.87
N TYR A 34 -4.77 -9.94 0.06
CA TYR A 34 -5.55 -10.00 -1.19
C TYR A 34 -4.90 -10.86 -2.29
N LEU A 35 -3.63 -11.26 -2.11
CA LEU A 35 -2.90 -12.16 -3.01
C LEU A 35 -3.05 -13.64 -2.61
N LEU A 36 -3.60 -13.92 -1.43
CA LEU A 36 -3.75 -15.30 -0.95
C LEU A 36 -4.83 -16.04 -1.76
N PRO A 37 -4.67 -17.35 -1.99
CA PRO A 37 -5.73 -18.18 -2.57
C PRO A 37 -7.03 -18.07 -1.77
N GLY A 38 -8.15 -17.90 -2.48
CA GLY A 38 -9.47 -17.73 -1.84
C GLY A 38 -9.68 -16.38 -1.15
N ALA A 39 -8.75 -15.41 -1.31
CA ALA A 39 -8.97 -14.05 -0.83
C ALA A 39 -10.24 -13.46 -1.46
N PRO A 40 -11.10 -12.79 -0.67
CA PRO A 40 -12.38 -12.30 -1.13
C PRO A 40 -12.24 -11.15 -2.14
N THR A 41 -13.36 -10.79 -2.75
CA THR A 41 -13.50 -9.61 -3.60
C THR A 41 -14.60 -8.72 -3.04
N PHE A 42 -14.52 -7.42 -3.26
CA PHE A 42 -15.71 -6.58 -3.18
C PHE A 42 -16.71 -7.00 -4.25
N ASP A 43 -18.01 -6.84 -3.98
CA ASP A 43 -19.06 -7.08 -4.96
C ASP A 43 -19.22 -5.90 -5.94
N LEU A 44 -18.09 -5.41 -6.43
CA LEU A 44 -17.98 -4.32 -7.40
C LEU A 44 -16.91 -4.70 -8.42
N SER A 45 -17.30 -4.73 -9.70
CA SER A 45 -16.33 -4.73 -10.79
C SER A 45 -15.64 -3.36 -10.88
N ILE A 46 -14.48 -3.31 -11.52
CA ILE A 46 -13.76 -2.05 -11.70
C ILE A 46 -14.57 -0.98 -12.47
N SER A 47 -15.37 -1.40 -13.45
CA SER A 47 -16.25 -0.51 -14.22
C SER A 47 -17.39 0.03 -13.36
N GLN A 48 -18.07 -0.83 -12.60
CA GLN A 48 -19.14 -0.43 -11.66
C GLN A 48 -18.62 0.50 -10.57
N PHE A 49 -17.44 0.20 -10.02
CA PHE A 49 -16.77 1.08 -9.07
C PHE A 49 -16.55 2.47 -9.66
N ARG A 50 -15.98 2.56 -10.87
CA ARG A 50 -15.67 3.86 -11.50
C ARG A 50 -16.94 4.66 -11.76
N GLU A 51 -17.96 4.02 -12.33
CA GLU A 51 -19.25 4.67 -12.60
C GLU A 51 -19.85 5.25 -11.33
N LYS A 52 -19.96 4.42 -10.28
CA LYS A 52 -20.45 4.86 -8.97
C LYS A 52 -19.58 5.97 -8.36
N PHE A 53 -18.26 5.81 -8.38
CA PHE A 53 -17.32 6.78 -7.83
C PHE A 53 -17.48 8.15 -8.51
N ASN A 54 -17.57 8.16 -9.84
CA ASN A 54 -17.70 9.40 -10.61
C ASN A 54 -19.06 10.06 -10.40
N ALA A 55 -20.14 9.28 -10.31
CA ALA A 55 -21.47 9.80 -9.98
C ALA A 55 -21.50 10.45 -8.59
N ASP A 56 -20.88 9.82 -7.59
CA ASP A 56 -20.83 10.31 -6.21
C ASP A 56 -19.80 11.44 -5.98
N ASN A 57 -18.90 11.67 -6.95
CA ASN A 57 -17.78 12.61 -6.85
C ASN A 57 -17.46 13.31 -8.20
N PRO A 58 -18.35 14.17 -8.73
CA PRO A 58 -18.19 14.78 -10.05
C PRO A 58 -16.92 15.64 -10.20
N THR A 59 -16.38 16.18 -9.09
CA THR A 59 -15.14 16.99 -9.07
C THR A 59 -13.85 16.17 -8.87
N LEU A 60 -13.98 14.84 -8.76
CA LEU A 60 -12.88 13.89 -8.57
C LEU A 60 -12.93 12.76 -9.63
N ALA A 61 -13.55 12.99 -10.78
CA ALA A 61 -13.79 11.92 -11.74
C ALA A 61 -12.51 11.15 -12.13
N LEU A 62 -12.59 9.82 -12.08
CA LEU A 62 -11.54 8.90 -12.49
C LEU A 62 -11.69 8.59 -13.99
N ASN A 63 -10.55 8.52 -14.69
CA ASN A 63 -10.46 7.98 -16.03
C ASN A 63 -10.57 6.45 -16.01
N GLU A 64 -10.70 5.83 -17.18
CA GLU A 64 -10.71 4.37 -17.31
C GLU A 64 -9.45 3.72 -16.72
N PHE A 65 -9.65 2.60 -16.02
CA PHE A 65 -8.55 1.78 -15.52
C PHE A 65 -7.98 0.95 -16.66
N ARG A 66 -6.68 1.12 -16.92
CA ARG A 66 -5.94 0.41 -17.95
C ARG A 66 -5.14 -0.71 -17.32
N SER A 67 -5.15 -1.88 -17.94
CA SER A 67 -4.34 -3.02 -17.50
C SER A 67 -2.86 -2.64 -17.47
N ILE A 68 -2.15 -3.04 -16.41
CA ILE A 68 -0.70 -2.90 -16.30
C ILE A 68 -0.10 -4.30 -16.42
N GLY A 69 0.73 -4.50 -17.44
CA GLY A 69 1.51 -5.74 -17.59
C GLY A 69 2.68 -5.82 -16.60
N GLY A 70 3.06 -7.03 -16.17
CA GLY A 70 4.36 -7.28 -15.53
C GLY A 70 4.38 -7.81 -14.09
N SER A 71 3.81 -8.99 -13.80
CA SER A 71 4.17 -9.74 -12.58
C SER A 71 4.04 -11.26 -12.79
N ARG A 72 4.83 -12.03 -12.02
CA ARG A 72 4.66 -13.48 -11.83
C ARG A 72 3.25 -13.85 -11.30
N ASP A 73 2.51 -12.89 -10.75
CA ASP A 73 1.14 -13.04 -10.24
C ASP A 73 0.04 -13.12 -11.31
N GLN A 74 0.38 -12.98 -12.61
CA GLN A 74 -0.59 -12.98 -13.71
C GLN A 74 -1.50 -14.22 -13.77
N LEU A 75 -1.09 -15.31 -13.12
CA LEU A 75 -1.90 -16.53 -13.10
C LEU A 75 -3.27 -16.30 -12.42
N ASN A 76 -3.33 -15.45 -11.38
CA ASN A 76 -4.49 -15.36 -10.50
C ASN A 76 -5.18 -13.98 -10.46
N LEU A 77 -4.54 -12.92 -10.95
CA LEU A 77 -5.12 -11.56 -10.90
C LEU A 77 -4.74 -10.69 -12.09
N THR A 78 -5.61 -9.73 -12.39
CA THR A 78 -5.36 -8.63 -13.32
C THR A 78 -5.00 -7.37 -12.54
N ARG A 79 -3.93 -6.67 -12.89
CA ARG A 79 -3.60 -5.35 -12.33
C ARG A 79 -4.05 -4.26 -13.30
N ALA A 80 -4.63 -3.19 -12.78
CA ALA A 80 -4.99 -2.03 -13.60
C ALA A 80 -4.74 -0.73 -12.84
N ALA A 81 -4.56 0.38 -13.55
CA ALA A 81 -4.45 1.71 -12.96
C ALA A 81 -5.05 2.79 -13.83
N THR A 82 -5.34 3.93 -13.20
CA THR A 82 -5.78 5.16 -13.84
C THR A 82 -4.94 6.31 -13.32
N LYS A 83 -4.46 7.15 -14.24
CA LYS A 83 -3.73 8.38 -13.91
C LYS A 83 -4.74 9.47 -13.58
N ILE A 84 -4.61 10.08 -12.41
CA ILE A 84 -5.41 11.25 -12.01
C ILE A 84 -4.67 12.52 -12.45
N ASN A 85 -3.38 12.62 -12.16
CA ASN A 85 -2.45 13.65 -12.66
C ASN A 85 -1.00 13.12 -12.57
N GLU A 86 0.01 13.99 -12.68
CA GLU A 86 1.44 13.59 -12.63
C GLU A 86 1.90 13.01 -11.29
N ASN A 87 1.23 13.37 -10.18
CA ASN A 87 1.65 13.04 -8.83
C ASN A 87 0.61 12.25 -8.03
N LEU A 88 -0.45 11.79 -8.69
CA LEU A 88 -1.55 11.06 -8.08
C LEU A 88 -2.12 10.05 -9.07
N TYR A 89 -2.24 8.80 -8.63
CA TYR A 89 -2.84 7.74 -9.41
C TYR A 89 -3.61 6.78 -8.52
N ALA A 90 -4.57 6.07 -9.11
CA ALA A 90 -5.26 4.96 -8.47
C ALA A 90 -4.90 3.65 -9.17
N SER A 91 -4.73 2.58 -8.39
CA SER A 91 -4.41 1.26 -8.91
C SER A 91 -5.25 0.19 -8.22
N THR A 92 -5.43 -0.94 -8.89
CA THR A 92 -6.31 -2.00 -8.42
C THR A 92 -5.77 -3.37 -8.77
N ALA A 93 -5.98 -4.32 -7.86
CA ALA A 93 -5.85 -5.75 -8.12
C ALA A 93 -7.25 -6.32 -8.31
N LEU A 94 -7.44 -7.05 -9.41
CA LEU A 94 -8.73 -7.56 -9.85
C LEU A 94 -8.72 -9.08 -9.92
N GLU A 95 -9.82 -9.69 -9.47
CA GLU A 95 -10.10 -11.11 -9.72
C GLU A 95 -10.17 -11.35 -11.23
N ARG A 96 -9.46 -12.37 -11.70
CA ARG A 96 -9.46 -12.72 -13.12
C ARG A 96 -10.84 -13.18 -13.56
N GLY A 97 -11.25 -12.84 -14.77
CA GLY A 97 -12.56 -13.20 -15.34
C GLY A 97 -13.70 -12.26 -14.91
N THR A 98 -13.86 -12.00 -13.61
CA THR A 98 -14.95 -11.14 -13.12
C THR A 98 -14.59 -9.66 -13.05
N LEU A 99 -13.29 -9.34 -13.00
CA LEU A 99 -12.77 -7.99 -12.78
C LEU A 99 -13.31 -7.33 -11.49
N LYS A 100 -13.76 -8.15 -10.52
CA LYS A 100 -14.11 -7.68 -9.17
C LYS A 100 -12.87 -7.26 -8.40
N ILE A 101 -13.03 -6.24 -7.58
CA ILE A 101 -11.90 -5.61 -6.88
C ILE A 101 -11.44 -6.47 -5.70
N LYS A 102 -10.17 -6.89 -5.70
CA LYS A 102 -9.48 -7.50 -4.55
C LYS A 102 -8.74 -6.46 -3.70
N SER A 103 -8.30 -5.37 -4.30
CA SER A 103 -7.68 -4.23 -3.59
C SER A 103 -7.84 -2.99 -4.45
N MET A 104 -8.23 -1.87 -3.86
CA MET A 104 -8.23 -0.55 -4.50
C MET A 104 -7.26 0.37 -3.75
N GLN A 105 -6.36 1.02 -4.48
CA GLN A 105 -5.29 1.84 -3.93
C GLN A 105 -5.30 3.22 -4.56
N VAL A 106 -4.92 4.23 -3.78
CA VAL A 106 -4.58 5.57 -4.24
C VAL A 106 -3.19 5.89 -3.72
N THR A 107 -2.31 6.34 -4.62
CA THR A 107 -0.93 6.69 -4.29
C THR A 107 -0.62 8.11 -4.73
N TRP A 108 -0.14 8.91 -3.78
CA TRP A 108 0.36 10.26 -3.99
C TRP A 108 1.87 10.29 -3.94
N LEU A 109 2.48 10.93 -4.94
CA LEU A 109 3.91 11.19 -5.04
C LEU A 109 4.17 12.64 -4.58
N PRO A 110 5.01 12.88 -3.58
CA PRO A 110 5.23 14.23 -3.07
C PRO A 110 5.92 15.09 -4.13
N ILE A 111 5.47 16.34 -4.23
CA ILE A 111 6.07 17.36 -5.09
C ILE A 111 6.76 18.42 -4.24
N GLN A 112 7.69 19.15 -4.87
CA GLN A 112 8.34 20.30 -4.28
C GLN A 112 7.58 21.60 -4.60
N GLY A 113 7.86 22.66 -3.86
CA GLY A 113 7.31 23.99 -4.11
C GLY A 113 6.00 24.30 -3.37
N PRO A 114 5.42 25.49 -3.61
CA PRO A 114 4.28 26.00 -2.86
C PRO A 114 3.00 25.16 -3.02
N GLU A 115 2.90 24.39 -4.10
CA GLU A 115 1.73 23.54 -4.38
C GLU A 115 1.71 22.22 -3.59
N LYS A 116 2.80 21.86 -2.87
CA LYS A 116 2.90 20.58 -2.13
C LYS A 116 1.70 20.34 -1.21
N LYS A 117 1.26 21.38 -0.50
CA LYS A 117 0.11 21.29 0.41
C LYS A 117 -1.18 21.02 -0.35
N ALA A 118 -1.48 21.80 -1.38
CA ALA A 118 -2.70 21.64 -2.17
C ALA A 118 -2.76 20.27 -2.89
N ALA A 119 -1.62 19.81 -3.43
CA ALA A 119 -1.52 18.50 -4.05
C ALA A 119 -1.77 17.36 -3.04
N ARG A 120 -1.22 17.48 -1.83
CA ARG A 120 -1.48 16.52 -0.74
C ARG A 120 -2.95 16.54 -0.33
N ASP A 121 -3.53 17.73 -0.14
CA ASP A 121 -4.94 17.86 0.24
C ASP A 121 -5.84 17.20 -0.81
N LYS A 122 -5.54 17.39 -2.11
CA LYS A 122 -6.26 16.70 -3.20
C LYS A 122 -6.13 15.19 -3.12
N ALA A 123 -4.94 14.66 -2.82
CA ALA A 123 -4.76 13.23 -2.63
C ALA A 123 -5.60 12.68 -1.47
N LEU A 124 -5.67 13.42 -0.36
CA LEU A 124 -6.49 13.06 0.80
C LEU A 124 -7.99 13.08 0.47
N GLU A 125 -8.45 14.01 -0.38
CA GLU A 125 -9.83 14.01 -0.89
C GLU A 125 -10.15 12.71 -1.66
N TYR A 126 -9.26 12.28 -2.56
CA TYR A 126 -9.43 11.02 -3.29
C TYR A 126 -9.47 9.81 -2.35
N MET A 127 -8.53 9.72 -1.41
CA MET A 127 -8.47 8.62 -0.44
C MET A 127 -9.73 8.56 0.43
N ALA A 128 -10.23 9.70 0.89
CA ALA A 128 -11.47 9.80 1.65
C ALA A 128 -12.71 9.46 0.80
N ALA A 129 -12.72 9.83 -0.50
CA ALA A 129 -13.78 9.43 -1.41
C ALA A 129 -13.81 7.91 -1.62
N ILE A 130 -12.64 7.25 -1.74
CA ILE A 130 -12.55 5.78 -1.80
C ILE A 130 -13.13 5.14 -0.54
N ILE A 131 -12.77 5.62 0.66
CA ILE A 131 -13.37 5.14 1.92
C ILE A 131 -14.90 5.14 1.82
N ARG A 132 -15.47 6.27 1.38
CA ARG A 132 -16.92 6.44 1.28
C ARG A 132 -17.57 5.51 0.25
N THR A 133 -16.90 5.22 -0.86
CA THR A 133 -17.42 4.29 -1.88
C THR A 133 -17.60 2.88 -1.32
N PHE A 134 -16.67 2.41 -0.48
CA PHE A 134 -16.75 1.08 0.14
C PHE A 134 -17.44 1.09 1.50
N THR A 135 -17.66 2.25 2.10
CA THR A 135 -18.36 2.43 3.38
C THR A 135 -19.44 3.52 3.24
N PRO A 136 -20.53 3.26 2.48
CA PRO A 136 -21.48 4.28 2.06
C PRO A 136 -22.25 4.95 3.21
N ALA A 137 -22.25 4.35 4.40
CA ALA A 137 -22.81 4.95 5.61
C ALA A 137 -22.04 6.21 6.08
N LEU A 138 -20.79 6.40 5.63
CA LEU A 138 -19.99 7.56 6.00
C LEU A 138 -20.29 8.77 5.12
N THR A 139 -20.49 9.91 5.75
CA THR A 139 -20.51 11.21 5.08
C THR A 139 -19.11 11.63 4.60
N LYS A 140 -19.02 12.67 3.77
CA LYS A 140 -17.72 13.23 3.32
C LYS A 140 -16.83 13.64 4.52
N PRO A 141 -17.31 14.40 5.53
CA PRO A 141 -16.47 14.76 6.68
C PRO A 141 -16.02 13.55 7.51
N GLN A 142 -16.92 12.58 7.73
CA GLN A 142 -16.58 11.37 8.48
C GLN A 142 -15.52 10.52 7.77
N SER A 143 -15.58 10.45 6.44
CA SER A 143 -14.59 9.72 5.63
C SER A 143 -13.20 10.37 5.72
N LEU A 144 -13.14 11.71 5.70
CA LEU A 144 -11.90 12.45 5.89
C LEU A 144 -11.36 12.27 7.32
N GLN A 145 -12.21 12.36 8.34
CA GLN A 145 -11.83 12.12 9.73
C GLN A 145 -11.27 10.70 9.93
N LYS A 146 -11.91 9.69 9.32
CA LYS A 146 -11.44 8.31 9.35
C LYS A 146 -10.06 8.17 8.70
N LEU A 147 -9.86 8.78 7.52
CA LEU A 147 -8.55 8.81 6.86
C LEU A 147 -7.48 9.44 7.77
N GLN A 148 -7.76 10.59 8.37
CA GLN A 148 -6.80 11.26 9.27
C GLN A 148 -6.44 10.40 10.49
N LYS A 149 -7.41 9.68 11.05
CA LYS A 149 -7.15 8.71 12.13
C LYS A 149 -6.22 7.59 11.66
N LEU A 150 -6.47 7.01 10.49
CA LEU A 150 -5.62 5.96 9.92
C LEU A 150 -4.19 6.45 9.68
N LEU A 151 -4.02 7.64 9.07
CA LEU A 151 -2.71 8.26 8.82
C LEU A 151 -1.96 8.54 10.13
N THR A 152 -2.65 9.05 11.14
CA THR A 152 -2.07 9.31 12.46
C THR A 152 -1.56 8.03 13.11
N LEU A 153 -2.37 6.96 13.08
CA LEU A 153 -2.01 5.65 13.64
C LEU A 153 -0.90 4.94 12.85
N GLY A 154 -0.74 5.29 11.57
CA GLY A 154 0.31 4.77 10.69
C GLY A 154 1.62 5.54 10.73
N LYS A 155 1.66 6.72 11.36
CA LYS A 155 2.86 7.56 11.39
C LYS A 155 4.05 6.81 12.00
N GLY A 156 5.18 6.82 11.28
CA GLY A 156 6.43 6.17 11.70
C GLY A 156 6.46 4.65 11.52
N LYS A 157 5.41 4.03 10.98
CA LYS A 157 5.37 2.61 10.66
C LYS A 157 5.67 2.38 9.18
N HIS A 158 6.20 1.21 8.84
CA HIS A 158 6.37 0.82 7.44
C HIS A 158 5.03 0.84 6.67
N TYR A 159 4.01 0.26 7.30
CA TYR A 159 2.61 0.47 6.95
C TYR A 159 1.76 0.25 8.22
N TYR A 160 0.50 0.68 8.16
CA TYR A 160 -0.49 0.40 9.18
C TYR A 160 -1.75 -0.15 8.53
N ALA A 161 -2.33 -1.18 9.14
CA ALA A 161 -3.57 -1.77 8.69
C ALA A 161 -4.58 -1.85 9.84
N ALA A 162 -5.85 -1.61 9.53
CA ALA A 162 -6.95 -1.75 10.47
C ALA A 162 -8.14 -2.42 9.78
N ALA A 163 -8.75 -3.39 10.44
CA ALA A 163 -9.97 -4.04 10.00
C ALA A 163 -11.19 -3.40 10.66
N GLU A 164 -12.25 -3.18 9.88
CA GLU A 164 -13.56 -2.74 10.37
C GLU A 164 -14.65 -3.43 9.54
N GLY A 165 -15.43 -4.30 10.18
CA GLY A 165 -16.33 -5.18 9.46
C GLY A 165 -15.57 -5.99 8.40
N ALA A 166 -16.14 -6.07 7.19
CA ALA A 166 -15.56 -6.82 6.07
C ALA A 166 -14.48 -6.04 5.28
N ILE A 167 -13.97 -4.92 5.81
CA ILE A 167 -13.00 -4.05 5.13
C ILE A 167 -11.72 -3.95 5.95
N ARG A 168 -10.59 -4.11 5.28
CA ARG A 168 -9.27 -3.75 5.77
C ARG A 168 -8.79 -2.48 5.08
N TYR A 169 -8.44 -1.48 5.88
CA TYR A 169 -7.79 -0.27 5.43
C TYR A 169 -6.28 -0.41 5.62
N VAL A 170 -5.50 0.02 4.66
CA VAL A 170 -4.03 0.04 4.74
C VAL A 170 -3.51 1.43 4.40
N VAL A 171 -2.57 1.94 5.18
CA VAL A 171 -1.84 3.18 4.89
C VAL A 171 -0.34 2.94 4.96
N ALA A 172 0.40 3.49 4.02
CA ALA A 172 1.86 3.54 4.04
C ALA A 172 2.29 4.98 3.72
N ASP A 173 2.78 5.70 4.73
CA ASP A 173 3.33 7.04 4.59
C ASP A 173 4.86 6.94 4.59
N ASN A 174 5.44 6.95 3.41
CA ASN A 174 6.88 6.83 3.21
C ASN A 174 7.57 8.20 3.09
N GLY A 175 6.95 9.27 3.61
CA GLY A 175 7.46 10.63 3.54
C GLY A 175 7.68 11.07 2.10
N GLU A 176 8.92 11.40 1.74
CA GLU A 176 9.29 11.85 0.39
C GLU A 176 9.13 10.77 -0.70
N LYS A 177 8.98 9.49 -0.34
CA LYS A 177 8.68 8.41 -1.31
C LYS A 177 7.19 8.29 -1.63
N GLY A 178 6.33 8.98 -0.89
CA GLY A 178 4.90 9.06 -1.14
C GLY A 178 4.01 8.37 -0.13
N LEU A 179 2.71 8.61 -0.32
CA LEU A 179 1.64 8.17 0.54
C LEU A 179 0.72 7.25 -0.26
N THR A 180 0.53 6.03 0.24
CA THR A 180 -0.42 5.08 -0.32
C THR A 180 -1.50 4.76 0.70
N PHE A 181 -2.75 4.77 0.23
CA PHE A 181 -3.90 4.27 0.96
C PHE A 181 -4.56 3.15 0.15
N ALA A 182 -5.00 2.09 0.82
CA ALA A 182 -5.70 0.96 0.22
C ALA A 182 -6.93 0.54 1.01
N VAL A 183 -7.89 -0.03 0.29
CA VAL A 183 -9.02 -0.79 0.83
C VAL A 183 -9.02 -2.19 0.24
N GLU A 184 -9.17 -3.17 1.12
CA GLU A 184 -9.14 -4.59 0.81
C GLU A 184 -10.35 -5.26 1.48
N PRO A 185 -11.08 -6.15 0.80
CA PRO A 185 -12.09 -6.96 1.44
C PRO A 185 -11.40 -8.00 2.33
N ILE A 186 -12.01 -8.32 3.47
CA ILE A 186 -11.55 -9.41 4.33
C ILE A 186 -12.68 -10.39 4.58
N LYS A 187 -12.33 -11.67 4.67
CA LYS A 187 -13.27 -12.69 5.09
C LYS A 187 -13.50 -12.50 6.58
N LEU A 188 -14.75 -12.26 6.96
CA LEU A 188 -15.15 -12.34 8.35
C LEU A 188 -15.09 -13.81 8.74
N ALA A 189 -14.05 -14.21 9.49
CA ALA A 189 -14.16 -15.42 10.28
C ALA A 189 -15.12 -15.10 11.42
N LEU A 190 -16.18 -15.91 11.58
CA LEU A 190 -16.91 -15.95 12.84
C LEU A 190 -15.88 -16.27 13.90
N SER A 191 -15.65 -15.34 14.83
CA SER A 191 -14.72 -15.56 15.92
C SER A 191 -15.19 -16.79 16.71
N GLU A 192 -14.39 -17.85 16.77
CA GLU A 192 -14.52 -18.90 17.79
C GLU A 192 -14.47 -18.31 19.22
N ALA A 193 -14.11 -17.03 19.36
CA ALA A 193 -14.17 -16.25 20.59
C ALA A 193 -15.58 -16.04 21.19
N LEU A 194 -16.65 -16.54 20.57
CA LEU A 194 -17.99 -16.59 21.19
C LEU A 194 -18.22 -17.84 22.06
N GLU A 195 -17.39 -18.89 21.95
CA GLU A 195 -17.55 -20.09 22.77
C GLU A 195 -16.81 -20.02 24.12
N SER A 196 -15.81 -19.14 24.27
CA SER A 196 -15.04 -19.01 25.52
C SER A 196 -15.70 -18.16 26.60
N ASN A 197 -16.87 -17.55 26.34
CA ASN A 197 -17.61 -16.73 27.31
C ASN A 197 -18.83 -17.44 27.92
N ASN A 198 -19.00 -18.74 27.68
CA ASN A 198 -20.09 -19.54 28.25
C ASN A 198 -19.60 -20.77 29.02
N LYS A 199 -18.46 -20.65 29.72
CA LYS A 199 -18.01 -21.69 30.67
C LYS A 199 -17.69 -21.10 32.03
#